data_AF-A0A2K8TB34-F1
#
_entry.id   AF-A0A2K8TB34-F1
#
_cell.length_a   1.000
_cell.length_b   1.000
_cell.length_c   1.000
_cell.angle_alpha   90.00
_cell.angle_beta   90.00
_cell.angle_gamma   90.00
#
_symmetry.space_group_name_H-M   'P 1'
#
loop_
_entity.id
_entity.type
_entity.pdbx_description
1 polymer ?
#
loop_
_entity_poly.entity_id
_entity_poly.type
_entity_poly.pdbx_seq_one_letter_code
_entity_poly.pdbx_strand_id
1 'polypeptide(L)'
;MKLFLSFRNIHNWVSAGYADRVYAAAYKALKPGGILRVEEYRAQLGISSEESIKTGYMLEDDVIAVVEKAGFKLVGKSQINANPKDTKDYPASVWALPPTLRHKAFGFRTPD
;
A
#
# COMPACT_ATOMS: atom_id res chain seq x y z
N MET A 1 14.84 17.97 1.46
CA MET A 1 13.67 17.73 0.59
C MET A 1 12.40 18.27 1.25
N LYS A 2 11.36 18.73 0.53
CA LYS A 2 10.08 19.16 1.14
C LYS A 2 8.98 18.09 1.08
N LEU A 3 9.08 17.16 0.13
CA LEU A 3 8.03 16.20 -0.15
C LEU A 3 8.67 14.85 -0.50
N PHE A 4 8.14 13.78 0.09
CA PHE A 4 8.42 12.40 -0.29
C PHE A 4 7.08 11.77 -0.65
N LEU A 5 6.98 11.14 -1.81
CA LEU A 5 5.76 10.51 -2.30
C LEU A 5 6.01 9.02 -2.50
N SER A 6 5.08 8.19 -2.03
CA SER A 6 5.06 6.76 -2.33
C SER A 6 3.66 6.39 -2.81
N PHE A 7 3.60 5.65 -3.91
CA PHE A 7 2.38 5.13 -4.50
C PHE A 7 2.56 3.62 -4.64
N ARG A 8 1.66 2.84 -4.04
CA ARG A 8 1.58 1.37 -4.18
C ARG A 8 2.91 0.66 -3.96
N ASN A 9 3.60 1.00 -2.87
CA ASN A 9 4.96 0.53 -2.61
C ASN A 9 5.14 -0.02 -1.20
N ILE A 10 4.29 0.35 -0.25
CA ILE A 10 4.42 -0.08 1.14
C ILE A 10 4.23 -1.58 1.23
N HIS A 11 3.27 -2.15 0.51
CA HIS A 11 3.07 -3.60 0.49
C HIS A 11 4.34 -4.36 0.06
N ASN A 12 5.11 -3.82 -0.89
CA ASN A 12 6.40 -4.39 -1.31
C ASN A 12 7.44 -4.27 -0.20
N TRP A 13 7.54 -3.11 0.44
CA TRP A 13 8.53 -2.88 1.50
C TRP A 13 8.26 -3.72 2.75
N VAL A 14 6.99 -3.92 3.10
CA VAL A 14 6.57 -4.77 4.20
C VAL A 14 6.83 -6.24 3.84
N SER A 15 6.41 -6.69 2.66
CA SER A 15 6.66 -8.06 2.19
C SER A 15 8.16 -8.40 2.14
N ALA A 16 9.01 -7.41 1.84
CA ALA A 16 10.45 -7.60 1.78
C ALA A 16 11.18 -7.26 3.11
N GLY A 17 10.45 -6.90 4.17
CA GLY A 17 11.01 -6.71 5.51
C GLY A 17 11.89 -5.47 5.70
N TYR A 18 11.71 -4.42 4.88
CA TYR A 18 12.54 -3.21 4.96
C TYR A 18 11.74 -1.88 5.07
N ALA A 19 10.42 -1.94 5.27
CA ALA A 19 9.57 -0.75 5.41
C ALA A 19 10.10 0.27 6.44
N ASP A 20 10.49 -0.19 7.63
CA ASP A 20 11.03 0.67 8.69
C ASP A 20 12.27 1.46 8.25
N ARG A 21 13.15 0.84 7.45
CA ARG A 21 14.34 1.50 6.91
C ARG A 21 13.98 2.59 5.92
N VAL A 22 12.94 2.37 5.11
CA VAL A 22 12.45 3.36 4.13
C VAL A 22 11.83 4.55 4.85
N TYR A 23 10.99 4.32 5.87
CA TYR A 23 10.39 5.41 6.64
C TYR A 23 11.44 6.23 7.39
N ALA A 24 12.43 5.58 8.02
CA ALA A 24 13.54 6.27 8.68
C ALA A 24 14.37 7.10 7.69
N ALA A 25 14.66 6.55 6.51
CA ALA A 25 15.38 7.26 5.46
C ALA A 25 14.57 8.46 4.93
N ALA A 26 13.26 8.30 4.72
CA ALA A 26 12.36 9.36 4.31
C ALA A 26 12.31 10.49 5.34
N TYR A 27 12.19 10.16 6.63
CA TYR A 27 12.20 11.14 7.72
C TYR A 27 13.51 11.94 7.74
N LYS A 28 14.65 11.26 7.63
CA LYS A 28 15.98 11.90 7.59
C LYS A 28 16.18 12.80 6.36
N ALA A 29 15.64 12.42 5.21
CA ALA A 29 15.82 13.16 3.95
C ALA A 29 14.94 14.43 3.87
N LEU A 30 13.83 14.45 4.58
CA LEU A 30 12.93 15.59 4.66
C LEU A 30 13.51 16.67 5.58
N LYS A 31 13.36 17.93 5.16
CA LYS A 31 13.62 19.07 6.05
C LYS A 31 12.52 19.11 7.12
N PRO A 32 12.73 19.75 8.28
CA PRO A 32 11.66 20.01 9.24
C PRO A 32 10.43 20.62 8.55
N GLY A 33 9.25 20.09 8.84
CA GLY A 33 7.98 20.46 8.17
C GLY A 33 7.77 19.84 6.78
N GLY A 34 8.69 18.99 6.30
CA GLY A 34 8.49 18.21 5.09
C GLY A 34 7.41 17.15 5.26
N ILE A 35 6.78 16.75 4.15
CA ILE A 35 5.61 15.85 4.16
C ILE A 35 5.96 14.54 3.45
N LEU A 36 5.66 13.41 4.09
CA LEU A 36 5.52 12.11 3.45
C LEU A 36 4.05 11.95 3.02
N ARG A 37 3.80 11.67 1.74
CA ARG A 37 2.47 11.28 1.26
C ARG A 37 2.51 9.85 0.74
N VAL A 38 1.46 9.13 1.09
CA VAL A 38 1.30 7.71 0.79
C VAL A 38 -0.03 7.51 0.09
N GLU A 39 0.00 6.73 -0.97
CA GLU A 39 -1.17 6.07 -1.53
C GLU A 39 -0.87 4.57 -1.59
N GLU A 40 -1.85 3.77 -1.18
CA GLU A 40 -1.71 2.32 -1.08
C GLU A 40 -3.08 1.64 -1.20
N TYR A 41 -3.08 0.36 -1.53
CA TYR A 41 -4.26 -0.47 -1.51
C TYR A 41 -4.77 -0.65 -0.07
N ARG A 42 -5.94 -0.10 0.24
CA ARG A 42 -6.54 -0.17 1.58
C ARG A 42 -7.24 -1.52 1.80
N ALA A 43 -6.89 -2.24 2.86
CA ALA A 43 -7.51 -3.51 3.23
C ALA A 43 -8.90 -3.35 3.88
N GLN A 44 -9.61 -4.47 3.98
CA GLN A 44 -10.79 -4.58 4.84
C GLN A 44 -10.37 -4.69 6.31
N LEU A 45 -11.21 -4.17 7.21
CA LEU A 45 -10.99 -4.33 8.66
C LEU A 45 -11.01 -5.82 9.03
N GLY A 46 -10.11 -6.21 9.93
CA GLY A 46 -10.00 -7.60 10.41
C GLY A 46 -9.15 -8.53 9.53
N ILE A 47 -8.54 -8.03 8.45
CA ILE A 47 -7.50 -8.80 7.73
C ILE A 47 -6.34 -9.13 8.68
N SER A 48 -5.80 -10.34 8.58
CA SER A 48 -4.58 -10.70 9.32
C SER A 48 -3.36 -10.02 8.70
N SER A 49 -2.30 -9.81 9.48
CA SER A 49 -1.04 -9.28 8.95
C SER A 49 -0.46 -10.18 7.85
N GLU A 50 -0.60 -11.50 7.97
CA GLU A 50 -0.16 -12.47 6.97
C GLU A 50 -0.94 -12.31 5.65
N GLU A 51 -2.27 -12.21 5.70
CA GLU A 51 -3.09 -12.06 4.49
C GLU A 51 -2.91 -10.66 3.87
N SER A 52 -2.72 -9.62 4.69
CA SER A 52 -2.36 -8.27 4.25
C SER A 52 -1.08 -8.27 3.42
N ILE A 53 -0.01 -8.90 3.91
CA ILE A 53 1.26 -9.06 3.18
C ILE A 53 1.07 -9.87 1.91
N LYS A 54 0.37 -11.00 2.01
CA LYS A 54 0.16 -11.93 0.89
C LYS A 54 -0.66 -11.32 -0.23
N THR A 55 -1.62 -10.45 0.06
CA THR A 55 -2.52 -9.85 -0.93
C THR A 55 -2.07 -8.47 -1.39
N GLY A 56 -1.21 -7.80 -0.62
CA GLY A 56 -0.77 -6.43 -0.85
C GLY A 56 -1.80 -5.36 -0.46
N TYR A 57 -2.92 -5.76 0.15
CA TYR A 57 -3.86 -4.84 0.77
C TYR A 57 -3.43 -4.53 2.20
N MET A 58 -3.15 -3.26 2.49
CA MET A 58 -2.61 -2.81 3.77
C MET A 58 -3.70 -2.22 4.66
N LEU A 59 -3.69 -2.53 5.96
CA LEU A 59 -4.52 -1.85 6.95
C LEU A 59 -4.05 -0.40 7.10
N GLU A 60 -4.97 0.55 6.93
CA GLU A 60 -4.66 1.98 6.98
C GLU A 60 -4.07 2.37 8.34
N ASP A 61 -4.66 1.87 9.44
CA ASP A 61 -4.23 2.20 10.79
C ASP A 61 -2.83 1.63 11.10
N ASP A 62 -2.49 0.44 10.61
CA ASP A 62 -1.14 -0.14 10.77
C ASP A 62 -0.09 0.69 10.03
N VAL A 63 -0.40 1.10 8.79
CA VAL A 63 0.49 1.96 8.00
C VAL A 63 0.71 3.29 8.71
N ILE A 64 -0.35 3.92 9.22
CA ILE A 64 -0.25 5.16 10.00
C ILE A 64 0.63 4.94 11.24
N ALA A 65 0.35 3.91 12.04
CA ALA A 65 1.09 3.63 13.27
C ALA A 65 2.59 3.43 13.04
N VAL A 66 2.97 2.67 11.99
CA VAL A 66 4.39 2.44 11.66
C VAL A 66 5.06 3.72 11.14
N VAL A 67 4.37 4.52 10.33
CA VAL A 67 4.89 5.80 9.85
C VAL A 67 5.06 6.80 11.00
N GLU A 68 4.13 6.85 11.95
CA GLU A 68 4.25 7.70 13.14
C GLU A 68 5.38 7.24 14.08
N LYS A 69 5.59 5.93 14.20
CA LYS A 69 6.75 5.37 14.93
C LYS A 69 8.10 5.83 14.34
N ALA A 70 8.16 6.14 13.04
CA ALA A 70 9.35 6.71 12.41
C ALA A 70 9.55 8.22 12.68
N GLY A 71 8.63 8.87 13.39
CA GLY A 71 8.71 10.28 13.80
C GLY A 71 7.77 11.23 13.07
N PHE A 72 6.98 10.73 12.11
CA PHE A 72 5.95 11.52 11.44
C PHE A 72 4.72 11.73 12.33
N LYS A 73 3.84 12.65 11.93
CA LYS A 73 2.51 12.84 12.50
C LYS A 73 1.50 12.85 11.37
N LEU A 74 0.36 12.20 11.54
CA LEU A 74 -0.71 12.26 10.56
C LEU A 74 -1.30 13.69 10.52
N VAL A 75 -1.27 14.33 9.34
CA VAL A 75 -1.79 15.70 9.13
C VAL A 75 -3.02 15.75 8.22
N GLY A 76 -3.42 14.63 7.61
CA GLY A 76 -4.60 14.58 6.76
C GLY A 76 -4.79 13.23 6.07
N LYS A 77 -6.03 12.97 5.64
CA LYS A 77 -6.42 11.81 4.84
C LYS A 77 -7.21 12.29 3.62
N SER A 78 -7.21 11.49 2.56
CA SER A 78 -8.02 11.74 1.36
C SER A 78 -8.71 10.47 0.92
N GLN A 79 -9.94 10.60 0.41
CA GLN A 79 -10.72 9.51 -0.17
C GLN A 79 -10.77 9.58 -1.71
N ILE A 80 -9.94 10.42 -2.33
CA ILE A 80 -10.01 10.69 -3.78
C ILE A 80 -9.85 9.42 -4.64
N ASN A 81 -9.06 8.45 -4.19
CA ASN A 81 -8.86 7.16 -4.87
C ASN A 81 -9.69 6.02 -4.26
N ALA A 82 -10.59 6.31 -3.32
CA ALA A 82 -11.47 5.30 -2.75
C ALA A 82 -12.43 4.81 -3.83
N ASN A 83 -12.21 3.59 -4.31
CA ASN A 83 -13.02 2.99 -5.36
C ASN A 83 -14.05 2.02 -4.75
N PRO A 84 -15.36 2.32 -4.80
CA PRO A 84 -16.39 1.39 -4.31
C PRO A 84 -16.47 0.09 -5.12
N LYS A 85 -15.85 0.03 -6.31
CA LYS A 85 -15.75 -1.19 -7.15
C LYS A 85 -14.55 -2.06 -6.82
N ASP A 86 -13.69 -1.64 -5.88
CA ASP A 86 -12.57 -2.45 -5.40
C ASP A 86 -13.10 -3.47 -4.37
N THR A 87 -13.42 -4.67 -4.87
CA THR A 87 -14.00 -5.77 -4.10
C THR A 87 -12.97 -6.49 -3.23
N LYS A 88 -11.67 -6.33 -3.54
CA LYS A 88 -10.51 -6.85 -2.77
C LYS A 88 -10.35 -8.37 -2.77
N ASP A 89 -11.14 -9.06 -3.57
CA ASP A 89 -11.21 -10.53 -3.69
C ASP A 89 -10.62 -11.03 -5.02
N TYR A 90 -9.73 -10.25 -5.64
CA TYR A 90 -9.13 -10.62 -6.91
C TYR A 90 -8.24 -11.88 -6.78
N PRO A 91 -8.27 -12.84 -7.74
CA PRO A 91 -7.52 -14.11 -7.64
C PRO A 91 -5.99 -13.98 -7.53
N ALA A 92 -5.42 -12.88 -8.01
CA ALA A 92 -4.01 -12.50 -7.86
C ALA A 92 -3.86 -11.20 -7.07
N SER A 93 -4.86 -10.88 -6.24
CA SER A 93 -4.93 -9.74 -5.34
C SER A 93 -4.61 -8.42 -6.05
N VAL A 94 -3.88 -7.50 -5.43
CA VAL A 94 -3.57 -6.19 -6.03
C VAL A 94 -2.79 -6.30 -7.34
N TRP A 95 -2.07 -7.41 -7.57
CA TRP A 95 -1.35 -7.65 -8.81
C TRP A 95 -2.26 -8.05 -9.98
N ALA A 96 -3.52 -8.43 -9.74
CA ALA A 96 -4.51 -8.61 -10.79
C ALA A 96 -4.92 -7.29 -11.46
N LEU A 97 -4.64 -6.15 -10.82
CA LEU A 97 -5.02 -4.82 -11.27
C LEU A 97 -3.93 -4.19 -12.18
N PRO A 98 -4.27 -3.17 -12.98
CA PRO A 98 -3.27 -2.39 -13.70
C PRO A 98 -2.22 -1.77 -12.76
N PRO A 99 -0.95 -1.66 -13.20
CA PRO A 99 -0.48 -2.02 -14.54
C PRO A 99 -0.04 -3.49 -14.68
N THR A 100 0.03 -4.24 -13.58
CA THR A 100 0.61 -5.59 -13.58
C THR A 100 -0.26 -6.58 -14.34
N LEU A 101 -1.59 -6.50 -14.18
CA LEU A 101 -2.56 -7.39 -14.86
C LEU A 101 -2.18 -8.87 -14.75
N ARG A 102 -1.72 -9.27 -13.56
CA ARG A 102 -1.35 -10.66 -13.28
C ARG A 102 -2.60 -11.51 -13.25
N HIS A 103 -2.92 -12.11 -14.37
CA HIS A 103 -3.93 -13.13 -14.44
C HIS A 103 -3.30 -14.46 -13.99
N LYS A 104 -3.79 -15.07 -12.92
CA LYS A 104 -3.71 -16.54 -12.80
C LYS A 104 -4.51 -17.03 -13.99
N ALA A 105 -3.84 -17.65 -14.98
CA ALA A 105 -4.40 -18.13 -16.24
C ALA A 105 -5.94 -18.09 -16.25
N PHE A 106 -6.52 -17.01 -16.78
CA PHE A 106 -7.87 -17.13 -17.29
C PHE A 106 -7.74 -18.24 -18.32
N GLY A 107 -8.34 -19.40 -18.05
CA GLY A 107 -8.59 -20.36 -19.09
C GLY A 107 -9.30 -19.58 -20.18
N PHE A 108 -8.59 -19.25 -21.26
CA PHE A 108 -9.23 -18.75 -22.45
C PHE A 108 -10.27 -19.82 -22.77
N ARG A 109 -11.55 -19.48 -22.62
CA ARG A 109 -12.58 -20.27 -23.25
C ARG A 109 -12.28 -20.12 -24.73
N THR A 110 -11.67 -21.14 -25.32
CA THR A 110 -11.54 -21.22 -26.77
C THR A 110 -12.95 -21.08 -27.33
N PRO A 111 -13.20 -20.16 -28.29
CA PRO A 111 -14.47 -20.16 -28.99
C PRO A 111 -14.62 -21.53 -29.65
N ASP A 112 -15.78 -22.14 -29.45
CA ASP A 112 -16.29 -23.30 -30.16
C ASP A 112 -16.17 -23.17 -31.69
#